data_AF-A0AAD5AQG5-F1
#
_entry.id   AF-A0AAD5AQG5-F1
#
_cell.length_a   1.000
_cell.length_b   1.000
_cell.length_c   1.000
_cell.angle_alpha   90.00
_cell.angle_beta   90.00
_cell.angle_gamma   90.00
#
_symmetry.space_group_name_H-M   'P 1'
#
loop_
_entity.id
_entity.type
_entity.pdbx_description
1 polymer ?
#
loop_
_entity_poly.entity_id
_entity_poly.type
_entity_poly.pdbx_seq_one_letter_code
_entity_poly.pdbx_strand_id
1 'polypeptide(L)'
;VYCRGHEAYLRTGPHYDFEHYRQLVHEITKAFCGISKEMLEIKDRLHQDFDRADLSEHIEKLQTKEKQKLELTAKLQLAKQSAQDHPEDQSYQEKVQEIK
;
A
#
# COMPACT_ATOMS: atom_id res chain seq x y z
N VAL A 1 4.83 5.71 -3.97
CA VAL A 1 4.70 6.84 -3.01
C VAL A 1 4.76 6.34 -1.57
N TYR A 2 3.89 5.40 -1.14
CA TYR A 2 3.92 4.80 0.21
C TYR A 2 5.31 4.34 0.71
N CYS A 3 6.06 3.59 -0.09
CA CYS A 3 7.41 3.13 0.31
C CYS A 3 8.40 4.29 0.52
N ARG A 4 8.37 5.31 -0.36
CA ARG A 4 9.26 6.48 -0.23
C ARG A 4 8.90 7.34 0.97
N GLY A 5 7.60 7.48 1.26
CA GLY A 5 7.13 8.17 2.46
C GLY A 5 7.58 7.47 3.74
N HIS A 6 7.47 6.14 3.78
CA HIS A 6 7.95 5.34 4.92
C HIS A 6 9.47 5.37 5.07
N GLU A 7 10.23 5.35 3.96
CA GLU A 7 11.68 5.53 4.01
C GLU A 7 12.09 6.90 4.56
N ALA A 8 11.37 7.96 4.21
CA ALA A 8 11.59 9.28 4.80
C ALA A 8 11.27 9.29 6.30
N TYR A 9 10.18 8.65 6.71
CA TYR A 9 9.83 8.47 8.12
C TYR A 9 10.92 7.72 8.91
N LEU A 10 11.40 6.58 8.41
CA LEU A 10 12.44 5.80 9.09
C LEU A 10 13.75 6.57 9.29
N ARG A 11 14.09 7.50 8.38
CA ARG A 11 15.27 8.38 8.50
C ARG A 11 15.18 9.38 9.65
N THR A 12 14.00 9.61 10.22
CA THR A 12 13.82 10.48 11.39
C THR A 12 14.10 9.76 12.71
N GLY A 13 14.35 8.44 12.67
CA GLY A 13 14.71 7.67 13.86
C GLY A 13 16.00 8.17 14.54
N PRO A 14 16.13 8.01 15.87
CA PRO A 14 15.19 7.36 16.78
C PRO A 14 14.00 8.24 17.19
N HIS A 15 14.04 9.55 16.90
CA HIS A 15 12.97 10.50 17.21
C HIS A 15 11.99 10.63 16.05
N TYR A 16 11.23 9.56 15.82
CA TYR A 16 10.31 9.44 14.71
C TYR A 16 9.33 10.60 14.58
N ASP A 17 9.24 11.18 13.39
CA ASP A 17 8.26 12.21 13.04
C ASP A 17 6.93 11.56 12.61
N PHE A 18 6.22 11.04 13.60
CA PHE A 18 4.98 10.30 13.38
C PHE A 18 3.84 11.20 12.88
N GLU A 19 3.81 12.48 13.29
CA GLU A 19 2.74 13.40 12.89
C GLU A 19 2.78 13.67 11.38
N HIS A 20 3.95 14.03 10.83
CA HIS A 20 4.08 14.27 9.40
C HIS A 20 3.88 12.97 8.59
N TYR A 21 4.38 11.84 9.08
CA TYR A 21 4.15 10.56 8.39
C TYR A 21 2.68 10.18 8.36
N ARG A 22 1.96 10.36 9.47
CA ARG A 22 0.52 10.09 9.55
C ARG A 22 -0.28 10.97 8.58
N GLN A 23 0.03 12.27 8.51
CA GLN A 23 -0.60 13.17 7.56
C GLN A 23 -0.35 12.75 6.11
N LEU A 24 0.90 12.42 5.79
CA LEU A 24 1.28 11.91 4.47
C LEU A 24 0.50 10.64 4.11
N VAL A 25 0.44 9.66 5.01
CA VAL A 25 -0.31 8.41 4.80
C VAL A 25 -1.79 8.71 4.60
N HIS A 26 -2.37 9.62 5.38
CA HIS A 26 -3.77 10.02 5.24
C HIS A 26 -4.06 10.60 3.86
N GLU A 27 -3.27 11.56 3.38
CA GLU A 27 -3.49 12.20 2.08
C GLU A 27 -3.35 11.20 0.92
N ILE A 28 -2.33 10.34 0.96
CA ILE A 28 -2.16 9.30 -0.07
C ILE A 28 -3.32 8.29 -0.02
N THR A 29 -3.79 7.92 1.18
CA THR A 29 -4.91 6.98 1.36
C THR A 29 -6.19 7.58 0.81
N LYS A 30 -6.46 8.86 1.10
CA LYS A 30 -7.62 9.58 0.59
C LYS A 30 -7.62 9.65 -0.93
N ALA A 31 -6.49 10.02 -1.55
CA ALA A 31 -6.36 10.06 -3.00
C ALA A 31 -6.55 8.67 -3.63
N PHE A 32 -5.93 7.64 -3.04
CA PHE A 32 -6.08 6.26 -3.49
C PHE A 32 -7.54 5.78 -3.41
N CYS A 33 -8.22 6.02 -2.28
CA CYS A 33 -9.64 5.67 -2.13
C CYS A 33 -10.54 6.40 -3.13
N GLY A 34 -10.22 7.64 -3.51
CA GLY A 34 -10.93 8.35 -4.57
C GLY A 34 -10.79 7.62 -5.92
N ILE A 35 -9.56 7.34 -6.33
CA ILE A 35 -9.25 6.65 -7.59
C ILE A 35 -9.88 5.24 -7.63
N SER A 36 -9.82 4.48 -6.54
CA SER A 36 -10.43 3.15 -6.46
C SER A 36 -11.95 3.20 -6.63
N LYS A 37 -12.62 4.24 -6.10
CA LYS A 37 -14.07 4.42 -6.30
C LYS A 37 -14.40 4.70 -7.77
N GLU A 38 -13.68 5.64 -8.40
CA GLU A 38 -13.85 5.94 -9.82
C GLU A 38 -13.62 4.69 -10.68
N MET A 39 -12.64 3.85 -10.34
CA MET A 39 -12.40 2.58 -11.02
C MET A 39 -13.55 1.58 -10.88
N LEU A 40 -14.20 1.51 -9.72
CA LEU A 40 -15.38 0.67 -9.50
C LEU A 40 -16.58 1.17 -10.29
N GLU A 41 -16.77 2.49 -10.38
CA GLU A 41 -17.82 3.08 -11.22
C GLU A 41 -17.60 2.75 -12.70
N ILE A 42 -16.36 2.83 -13.18
CA ILE A 42 -16.01 2.42 -14.55
C ILE A 42 -16.31 0.92 -14.77
N LYS A 43 -15.95 0.07 -13.80
CA LYS A 43 -16.23 -1.37 -13.84
C LYS A 43 -17.73 -1.65 -13.99
N ASP A 44 -18.55 -0.98 -13.19
CA ASP A 44 -19.99 -1.18 -13.17
C ASP A 44 -20.63 -0.71 -14.49
N ARG A 45 -20.20 0.45 -15.01
CA ARG A 45 -20.64 0.94 -16.33
C ARG A 45 -20.25 -0.01 -17.46
N LEU A 46 -19.02 -0.54 -17.45
CA LEU A 46 -18.58 -1.51 -18.46
C LEU A 46 -19.46 -2.77 -18.46
N HIS A 47 -19.88 -3.23 -17.28
CA HIS A 47 -20.73 -4.40 -17.16
C HIS A 47 -22.18 -4.11 -17.56
N GLN A 48 -22.75 -2.98 -17.14
CA GLN A 48 -24.18 -2.68 -17.26
C GLN A 48 -24.53 -1.92 -18.55
N ASP A 49 -23.75 -0.91 -18.91
CA ASP A 49 -24.10 0.04 -19.98
C ASP A 49 -23.50 -0.35 -21.34
N PHE A 50 -22.36 -1.06 -21.33
CA PHE A 50 -21.56 -1.33 -22.52
C PHE A 50 -21.50 -2.81 -22.91
N ASP A 51 -22.10 -3.72 -22.13
CA ASP A 51 -22.07 -5.17 -22.34
C ASP A 51 -20.63 -5.73 -22.47
N ARG A 52 -19.70 -5.14 -21.71
CA ARG A 52 -18.27 -5.49 -21.66
C ARG A 52 -17.91 -6.13 -20.33
N ALA A 53 -18.60 -7.22 -20.00
CA ALA A 53 -18.32 -8.01 -18.80
C ALA A 53 -16.87 -8.53 -18.75
N ASP A 54 -16.27 -8.79 -19.92
CA ASP A 54 -14.86 -9.14 -20.06
C ASP A 54 -13.94 -8.07 -19.45
N LEU A 55 -14.11 -6.80 -19.82
CA LEU A 55 -13.28 -5.69 -19.30
C LEU A 55 -13.54 -5.44 -17.82
N SER A 56 -14.79 -5.57 -17.37
CA SER A 56 -15.17 -5.48 -15.96
C SER A 56 -14.42 -6.52 -15.10
N GLU A 57 -14.31 -7.77 -15.57
CA GLU A 57 -13.56 -8.82 -14.88
C GLU A 57 -12.06 -8.50 -14.78
N HIS A 58 -11.47 -7.88 -15.81
CA HIS A 58 -10.07 -7.45 -15.76
C HIS A 58 -9.84 -6.36 -14.71
N ILE A 59 -10.79 -5.42 -14.56
CA ILE A 59 -10.74 -4.39 -13.51
C ILE A 59 -10.88 -5.01 -12.12
N GLU A 60 -11.75 -6.00 -11.94
CA GLU A 60 -11.90 -6.71 -10.66
C GLU A 60 -10.59 -7.42 -10.26
N LYS A 61 -9.95 -8.11 -11.22
CA LYS A 61 -8.63 -8.73 -11.02
C LYS A 61 -7.56 -7.69 -10.69
N LEU A 62 -7.60 -6.52 -11.33
CA LEU A 62 -6.68 -5.42 -11.04
C LEU A 62 -6.86 -4.91 -9.60
N GLN A 63 -8.10 -4.60 -9.19
CA GLN A 63 -8.42 -4.15 -7.82
C GLN A 63 -8.00 -5.17 -6.76
N THR A 64 -8.17 -6.46 -7.04
CA THR A 64 -7.70 -7.54 -6.16
C THR A 64 -6.18 -7.50 -5.98
N LYS A 65 -5.43 -7.35 -7.08
CA LYS A 65 -3.96 -7.25 -7.03
C LYS A 65 -3.50 -5.98 -6.34
N GLU A 66 -4.19 -4.86 -6.52
CA GLU A 66 -3.90 -3.60 -5.81
C GLU A 66 -4.06 -3.76 -4.30
N LYS A 67 -5.14 -4.41 -3.86
CA LYS A 67 -5.36 -4.73 -2.44
C LYS A 67 -4.25 -5.62 -1.87
N GLN A 68 -3.91 -6.70 -2.56
CA GLN A 68 -2.82 -7.60 -2.15
C GLN A 68 -1.48 -6.87 -2.05
N LYS A 69 -1.17 -6.00 -3.03
CA LYS A 69 0.04 -5.17 -3.01
C LYS A 69 0.06 -4.20 -1.83
N LEU A 70 -1.07 -3.58 -1.49
CA LEU A 70 -1.18 -2.70 -0.33
C LEU A 70 -0.90 -3.45 0.98
N GLU A 71 -1.49 -4.64 1.15
CA GLU A 71 -1.27 -5.49 2.32
C GLU A 71 0.21 -5.90 2.45
N LEU A 72 0.84 -6.34 1.36
CA LEU A 72 2.26 -6.67 1.34
C LEU A 72 3.14 -5.45 1.64
N THR A 73 2.78 -4.28 1.12
CA THR A 73 3.50 -3.04 1.39
C THR A 73 3.46 -2.70 2.89
N ALA A 74 2.30 -2.82 3.53
CA ALA A 74 2.17 -2.58 4.98
C ALA A 74 3.02 -3.59 5.79
N LYS A 75 2.96 -4.88 5.46
CA LYS A 75 3.78 -5.91 6.12
C LYS A 75 5.28 -5.61 5.96
N LEU A 76 5.72 -5.24 4.76
CA LEU A 76 7.11 -4.89 4.49
C LEU A 76 7.54 -3.65 5.27
N GLN A 77 6.68 -2.64 5.39
CA GLN A 77 6.97 -1.43 6.17
C GLN A 77 7.18 -1.76 7.64
N LEU A 78 6.27 -2.55 8.24
CA LEU A 78 6.42 -3.00 9.63
C LEU A 78 7.71 -3.81 9.82
N ALA A 79 8.00 -4.77 8.94
CA ALA A 79 9.20 -5.58 9.02
C ALA A 79 10.48 -4.72 8.93
N LYS A 80 10.51 -3.72 8.03
CA LYS A 80 11.63 -2.77 7.91
C LYS A 80 11.82 -1.92 9.17
N GLN A 81 10.73 -1.44 9.75
CA GLN A 81 10.79 -0.67 10.98
C GLN A 81 11.32 -1.52 12.14
N SER A 82 10.80 -2.74 12.32
CA SER A 82 11.29 -3.67 13.35
C SER A 82 12.77 -4.02 13.18
N ALA A 83 13.24 -4.22 11.94
CA ALA A 83 14.66 -4.47 11.67
C ALA A 83 15.56 -3.27 11.98
N GLN A 84 15.02 -2.04 11.94
CA GLN A 84 15.73 -0.82 12.31
C GLN A 84 15.73 -0.59 13.83
N ASP A 85 14.60 -0.85 14.48
CA ASP A 85 14.43 -0.67 15.93
C ASP A 85 15.11 -1.77 16.75
N HIS A 86 15.28 -2.97 16.17
CA HIS A 86 15.88 -4.15 16.80
C HIS A 86 16.94 -4.79 15.88
N PRO A 87 18.08 -4.12 15.63
CA PRO A 87 19.11 -4.64 14.74
C PRO A 87 19.78 -5.94 15.22
N GLU A 88 19.67 -6.25 16.52
CA GLU A 88 20.17 -7.49 17.13
C GLU A 88 19.34 -8.74 16.81
N ASP A 89 18.07 -8.56 16.41
CA ASP A 89 17.18 -9.67 16.07
C ASP A 89 17.15 -9.91 14.56
N GLN A 90 17.95 -10.89 14.14
CA GLN A 90 18.13 -11.27 12.73
C GLN A 90 16.83 -11.77 12.07
N SER A 91 15.82 -12.21 12.86
CA SER A 91 14.52 -12.65 12.36
C SER A 91 13.79 -11.55 11.58
N TYR A 92 13.95 -10.28 11.97
CA TYR A 92 13.30 -9.17 11.26
C TYR A 92 13.94 -8.91 9.90
N GLN A 93 15.25 -9.13 9.75
CA GLN A 93 15.92 -9.02 8.45
C GLN A 93 15.48 -10.12 7.49
N GLU A 94 15.31 -11.35 7.99
CA GLU A 94 14.80 -12.49 7.21
C GLU A 94 13.37 -12.22 6.72
N LYS A 95 12.48 -11.74 7.61
CA LYS A 95 11.10 -11.34 7.24
C LYS A 95 11.07 -10.26 6.14
N VAL A 96 12.01 -9.31 6.15
CA VAL A 96 12.10 -8.29 5.09
C VAL A 96 12.47 -8.91 3.74
N GLN A 97 13.30 -9.95 3.71
CA GLN A 97 13.68 -10.64 2.48
C GLN A 97 12.56 -11.55 1.96
N GLU A 98 11.80 -12.21 2.84
CA GLU A 98 10.68 -13.09 2.45
C GLU A 98 9.50 -12.34 1.83
N ILE A 99 9.26 -11.09 2.26
CA ILE A 99 8.14 -10.26 1.77
C ILE A 99 8.51 -9.54 0.45
N LYS A 100 9.80 -9.44 0.12
CA LYS A 100 10.34 -8.71 -1.04
C LYS A 100 10.21 -9.50 -2.34
#